data_AF-A0A261R4B3-F1
#
_entry.id   AF-A0A261R4B3-F1
#
_cell.length_a   1.000
_cell.length_b   1.000
_cell.length_c   1.000
_cell.angle_alpha   90.00
_cell.angle_beta   90.00
_cell.angle_gamma   90.00
#
_symmetry.space_group_name_H-M   'P 1'
#
loop_
_entity.id
_entity.type
_entity.pdbx_description
1 polymer ?
#
loop_
_entity_poly.entity_id
_entity_poly.type
_entity_poly.pdbx_seq_one_letter_code
_entity_poly.pdbx_strand_id
1 'polypeptide(L)'
;MGLSPWSPTRNKLDAQVGKNIKELLPKWPEPNGATPFVKQEDAQTKSYTYIYGYEAAHYENKGYQVMTAPGIIQNGRYDEYVPESTDCWVIFYTNNEGTILRYKMITNGKINYNSCGRYISGYGF
;
A
#
# COMPACT_ATOMS: atom_id res chain seq x y z
N MET A 1 -8.67 3.12 -12.26
CA MET A 1 -9.86 2.43 -11.70
C MET A 1 -9.82 2.63 -10.20
N GLY A 2 -10.75 3.41 -9.62
CA GLY A 2 -10.77 3.70 -8.18
C GLY A 2 -11.45 2.62 -7.35
N LEU A 3 -11.52 2.81 -6.03
CA LEU A 3 -12.26 1.92 -5.13
C LEU A 3 -13.74 1.87 -5.51
N SER A 4 -14.31 0.65 -5.54
CA SER A 4 -15.75 0.46 -5.70
C SER A 4 -16.53 1.26 -4.64
N PRO A 5 -17.67 1.88 -5.00
CA PRO A 5 -18.58 2.52 -4.02
C PRO A 5 -19.02 1.58 -2.89
N TRP A 6 -19.05 0.27 -3.14
CA TRP A 6 -19.43 -0.75 -2.17
C TRP A 6 -18.24 -1.39 -1.45
N SER A 7 -17.03 -0.86 -1.65
CA SER A 7 -15.83 -1.43 -1.02
C SER A 7 -15.83 -1.15 0.49
N PRO A 8 -15.69 -2.18 1.35
CA PRO A 8 -15.50 -1.99 2.79
C PRO A 8 -14.29 -1.09 3.11
N THR A 9 -13.27 -1.12 2.25
CA THR A 9 -12.09 -0.24 2.33
C THR A 9 -12.48 1.22 2.15
N ARG A 10 -13.29 1.52 1.12
CA ARG A 10 -13.78 2.87 0.87
C ARG A 10 -14.61 3.37 2.06
N ASN A 11 -15.55 2.57 2.56
CA ASN A 11 -16.36 2.94 3.71
C ASN A 11 -15.51 3.26 4.95
N LYS A 12 -14.46 2.47 5.22
CA LYS A 12 -13.53 2.75 6.32
C LYS A 12 -12.74 4.05 6.14
N LEU A 13 -12.34 4.38 4.92
CA LEU A 13 -11.63 5.61 4.59
C LEU A 13 -12.55 6.84 4.64
N ASP A 14 -13.74 6.74 4.05
CA ASP A 14 -14.78 7.77 4.07
C ASP A 14 -15.19 8.11 5.51
N ALA A 15 -15.27 7.10 6.39
CA ALA A 15 -15.57 7.30 7.80
C ALA A 15 -14.51 8.08 8.60
N GLN A 16 -13.31 8.30 8.04
CA GLN A 16 -12.28 9.14 8.66
C GLN A 16 -12.38 10.61 8.24
N VAL A 17 -13.02 10.91 7.12
CA VAL A 17 -13.18 12.28 6.66
C VAL A 17 -14.05 13.04 7.68
N GLY A 18 -13.58 14.22 8.10
CA GLY A 18 -14.19 15.03 9.14
C GLY A 18 -13.74 14.70 10.57
N LYS A 19 -13.05 13.58 10.79
CA LYS A 19 -12.47 13.25 12.10
C LYS A 19 -11.13 13.91 12.33
N ASN A 20 -10.69 13.96 13.59
CA ASN A 20 -9.36 14.44 13.92
C ASN A 20 -8.33 13.33 13.71
N ILE A 21 -7.22 13.64 13.05
CA ILE A 21 -6.13 12.70 12.77
C ILE A 21 -5.54 12.05 14.03
N LYS A 22 -5.67 12.70 15.20
CA LYS A 22 -5.26 12.13 16.49
C LYS A 22 -5.94 10.81 16.82
N GLU A 23 -7.14 10.55 16.29
CA GLU A 23 -7.84 9.27 16.44
C GLU A 23 -7.17 8.12 15.67
N LEU A 24 -6.32 8.43 14.68
CA LEU A 24 -5.60 7.46 13.86
C LEU A 24 -4.14 7.29 14.30
N LEU A 25 -3.68 8.08 15.28
CA LEU A 25 -2.31 8.05 15.76
C LEU A 25 -2.17 7.15 17.00
N PRO A 26 -1.00 6.53 17.21
CA PRO A 26 0.19 6.60 16.35
C PRO A 26 0.12 5.65 15.15
N LYS A 27 -0.84 4.73 15.13
CA LYS A 27 -0.96 3.68 14.11
C LYS A 27 -2.40 3.53 13.64
N TRP A 28 -2.55 3.30 12.34
CA TRP A 28 -3.86 3.00 11.77
C TRP A 28 -3.72 2.01 10.60
N PRO A 29 -4.72 1.16 10.35
CA PRO A 29 -5.83 0.84 11.26
C PRO A 29 -5.38 -0.06 12.41
N GLU A 30 -5.95 0.09 13.60
CA GLU A 30 -5.62 -0.79 14.72
C GLU A 30 -6.19 -2.21 14.55
N PRO A 31 -5.52 -3.25 15.11
CA PRO A 31 -4.25 -3.20 15.86
C PRO A 31 -2.99 -3.30 14.99
N ASN A 32 -3.12 -3.67 13.71
CA ASN A 32 -2.00 -3.98 12.81
C ASN A 32 -1.54 -2.77 11.98
N GLY A 33 -1.79 -1.57 12.49
CA GLY A 33 -1.65 -0.33 11.74
C GLY A 33 -0.19 0.08 11.52
N ALA A 34 0.04 0.86 10.47
CA ALA A 34 1.33 1.48 10.21
C ALA A 34 1.46 2.80 10.95
N THR A 35 2.68 3.21 11.31
CA THR A 35 2.94 4.58 11.77
C THR A 35 3.00 5.51 10.56
N PRO A 36 2.36 6.69 10.57
CA PRO A 36 2.36 7.55 9.41
C PRO A 36 3.66 8.36 9.29
N PHE A 37 4.06 8.60 8.05
CA PHE A 37 4.98 9.68 7.70
C PHE A 37 4.20 10.99 7.62
N VAL A 38 4.66 12.01 8.33
CA VAL A 38 4.00 13.32 8.40
C VAL A 38 4.76 14.34 7.57
N LYS A 39 4.07 15.06 6.70
CA LYS A 39 4.67 16.10 5.86
C LYS A 39 3.76 17.33 5.79
N GLN A 40 4.35 18.52 5.74
CA GLN A 40 3.62 19.75 5.39
C GLN A 40 3.50 19.82 3.86
N GLU A 41 2.29 19.93 3.33
CA GLU A 41 2.05 20.06 1.89
C GLU A 41 2.04 21.53 1.45
N ASP A 42 1.41 22.40 2.24
CA ASP A 42 1.33 23.85 2.04
C ASP A 42 1.11 24.55 3.39
N ALA A 43 0.87 25.87 3.44
CA ALA A 43 0.70 26.62 4.70
C ALA A 43 -0.51 26.20 5.56
N GLN A 44 -1.49 25.50 4.98
CA GLN A 44 -2.76 25.15 5.63
C GLN A 44 -3.01 23.63 5.71
N THR A 45 -2.19 22.83 5.01
CA THR A 45 -2.41 21.39 4.84
C THR A 45 -1.21 20.56 5.29
N LYS A 46 -1.49 19.53 6.10
CA LYS A 46 -0.55 18.45 6.42
C LYS A 46 -1.01 17.14 5.80
N SER A 47 -0.07 16.29 5.42
CA SER A 47 -0.33 14.93 4.98
C SER A 47 0.20 13.91 5.99
N TYR A 48 -0.58 12.85 6.20
CA TYR A 48 -0.25 11.70 7.04
C TYR A 48 -0.30 10.46 6.16
N THR A 49 0.85 9.88 5.88
CA THR A 49 1.02 8.79 4.90
C THR A 49 1.30 7.47 5.61
N TYR A 50 0.36 6.54 5.50
CA TYR A 50 0.46 5.16 5.99
C TYR A 50 0.90 4.25 4.85
N ILE A 51 1.95 3.46 5.10
CA ILE A 51 2.61 2.58 4.13
C ILE A 51 2.37 1.12 4.53
N TYR A 52 1.89 0.28 3.60
CA TYR A 52 1.65 -1.14 3.85
C TYR A 52 2.23 -2.04 2.76
N GLY A 53 2.50 -3.28 3.14
CA GLY A 53 3.13 -4.27 2.24
C GLY A 53 4.53 -3.84 1.85
N TYR A 54 5.33 -3.37 2.82
CA TYR A 54 6.74 -3.08 2.57
C TYR A 54 7.51 -4.39 2.40
N GLU A 55 8.17 -4.53 1.26
CA GLU A 55 9.08 -5.62 0.93
C GLU A 55 10.47 -5.03 0.69
N ALA A 56 11.44 -5.44 1.50
CA ALA A 56 12.83 -5.02 1.32
C ALA A 56 13.44 -5.63 0.05
N ALA A 57 14.39 -4.92 -0.55
CA ALA A 57 15.12 -5.42 -1.71
C ALA A 57 15.84 -6.74 -1.37
N HIS A 58 15.75 -7.73 -2.26
CA HIS A 58 16.36 -9.05 -2.07
C HIS A 58 16.67 -9.70 -3.42
N TYR A 59 17.37 -10.83 -3.38
CA TYR A 59 17.58 -11.68 -4.55
C TYR A 59 16.68 -12.91 -4.45
N GLU A 60 15.96 -13.21 -5.53
CA GLU A 60 15.17 -14.44 -5.66
C GLU A 60 15.90 -15.43 -6.58
N ASN A 61 16.05 -16.68 -6.12
CA ASN A 61 16.60 -17.73 -6.97
C ASN A 61 15.51 -18.27 -7.91
N LYS A 62 15.66 -18.07 -9.22
CA LYS A 62 14.71 -18.57 -10.22
C LYS A 62 15.30 -19.70 -11.05
N GLY A 63 14.45 -20.71 -11.28
CA GLY A 63 14.74 -21.80 -12.20
C GLY A 63 14.35 -21.44 -13.63
N TYR A 64 15.13 -21.92 -14.59
CA TYR A 64 14.78 -21.84 -16.01
C TYR A 64 15.08 -23.17 -16.70
N GLN A 65 14.34 -23.43 -17.78
CA GLN A 65 14.53 -24.61 -18.62
C GLN A 65 14.80 -24.14 -20.05
N VAL A 66 15.86 -24.65 -20.67
CA VAL A 66 16.17 -24.41 -22.08
C VAL A 66 16.26 -25.74 -22.80
N MET A 67 15.59 -25.85 -23.94
CA MET A 67 15.81 -26.96 -24.85
C MET A 67 17.07 -26.67 -25.67
N THR A 68 18.15 -27.40 -25.41
CA THR A 68 19.45 -27.19 -26.08
C THR A 68 19.60 -28.02 -27.36
N ALA A 69 18.84 -29.11 -27.46
CA ALA A 69 18.68 -29.92 -28.66
C ALA A 69 17.31 -30.63 -28.63
N PRO A 70 16.80 -31.18 -29.75
CA PRO A 70 15.55 -31.93 -29.75
C PRO A 70 15.57 -33.05 -28.69
N GLY A 71 14.67 -32.98 -27.71
CA GLY A 71 14.58 -33.94 -26.61
C GLY A 71 15.57 -33.75 -25.46
N ILE A 72 16.46 -32.76 -25.50
CA ILE A 72 17.41 -32.45 -24.41
C ILE A 72 17.01 -31.14 -23.73
N ILE A 73 16.56 -31.23 -22.47
CA ILE A 73 16.21 -30.09 -21.63
C ILE A 73 17.33 -29.88 -20.60
N GLN A 74 17.90 -28.68 -20.58
CA GLN A 74 18.83 -28.25 -19.55
C GLN A 74 18.10 -27.35 -18.54
N ASN A 75 18.25 -27.67 -17.26
CA ASN A 75 17.73 -26.86 -16.16
C ASN A 75 18.87 -26.03 -15.58
N GLY A 76 18.63 -24.74 -15.39
CA GLY A 76 19.58 -23.82 -14.75
C GLY A 76 18.91 -23.03 -13.64
N ARG A 77 19.73 -22.28 -12.90
CA ARG A 77 19.29 -21.31 -11.89
C ARG A 77 20.05 -20.01 -12.09
N TYR A 78 19.39 -18.90 -11.79
CA TYR A 78 20.02 -17.59 -11.67
C TYR A 78 19.36 -16.82 -10.53
N ASP A 79 20.09 -15.85 -9.99
CA ASP A 79 19.55 -14.93 -8.99
C ASP A 79 18.99 -13.69 -9.71
N GLU A 80 17.71 -13.42 -9.50
CA GLU A 80 17.05 -12.23 -9.99
C GLU A 80 16.98 -11.19 -8.88
N TYR A 81 17.44 -9.97 -9.15
CA TYR A 81 17.32 -8.88 -8.20
C TYR A 81 15.88 -8.36 -8.16
N VAL A 82 15.26 -8.41 -6.98
CA VAL A 82 13.95 -7.84 -6.70
C VAL A 82 14.14 -6.54 -5.91
N PRO A 83 13.81 -5.37 -6.50
CA PRO A 83 13.96 -4.08 -5.81
C PRO A 83 12.96 -3.97 -4.66
N GLU A 84 13.27 -3.07 -3.71
CA GLU A 84 12.34 -2.76 -2.63
C GLU A 84 11.00 -2.25 -3.17
N SER A 85 9.92 -2.59 -2.50
CA SER A 85 8.60 -2.14 -2.90
C SER A 85 7.66 -1.95 -1.73
N THR A 86 6.60 -1.18 -1.98
CA THR A 86 5.49 -1.00 -1.05
C THR A 86 4.24 -1.22 -1.85
N ASP A 87 3.31 -2.01 -1.35
CA ASP A 87 2.07 -2.28 -2.06
C ASP A 87 1.10 -1.10 -2.06
N CYS A 88 1.04 -0.37 -0.95
CA CYS A 88 -0.02 0.55 -0.63
C CYS A 88 0.44 1.81 0.10
N TRP A 89 -0.07 2.95 -0.35
CA TRP A 89 -0.03 4.19 0.40
C TRP A 89 -1.45 4.71 0.64
N VAL A 90 -1.74 5.05 1.88
CA VAL A 90 -2.94 5.79 2.28
C VAL A 90 -2.51 7.13 2.84
N ILE A 91 -2.94 8.21 2.19
CA ILE A 91 -2.56 9.58 2.53
C ILE A 91 -3.81 10.30 3.02
N PHE A 92 -3.83 10.73 4.28
CA PHE A 92 -4.85 11.64 4.79
C PHE A 92 -4.33 13.07 4.75
N TYR A 93 -5.12 13.98 4.16
CA TYR A 93 -4.82 15.40 4.14
C TYR A 93 -5.66 16.09 5.20
N THR A 94 -5.01 16.85 6.07
CA THR A 94 -5.65 17.53 7.19
C THR A 94 -5.48 19.03 7.10
N ASN A 95 -6.41 19.79 7.68
CA ASN A 95 -6.17 21.19 7.99
C ASN A 95 -5.17 21.34 9.16
N ASN A 96 -4.85 22.58 9.54
CA ASN A 96 -3.96 22.89 10.66
C ASN A 96 -4.47 22.43 12.04
N GLU A 97 -5.79 22.23 12.19
CA GLU A 97 -6.42 21.71 13.42
C GLU A 97 -6.34 20.17 13.50
N GLY A 98 -5.93 19.51 12.41
CA GLY A 98 -5.83 18.06 12.30
C GLY A 98 -7.11 17.39 11.80
N THR A 99 -8.12 18.15 11.37
CA THR A 99 -9.34 17.59 10.75
C THR A 99 -9.01 17.03 9.37
N ILE A 100 -9.35 15.77 9.14
CA ILE A 100 -9.14 15.08 7.87
C ILE A 100 -10.12 15.65 6.84
N LEU A 101 -9.60 16.26 5.78
CA LEU A 101 -10.39 16.88 4.72
C LEU A 101 -10.68 15.91 3.58
N ARG A 102 -9.69 15.08 3.25
CA ARG A 102 -9.75 14.10 2.17
C ARG A 102 -8.67 13.05 2.35
N TYR A 103 -8.80 11.95 1.64
CA TYR A 103 -7.76 10.94 1.53
C TYR A 103 -7.39 10.66 0.08
N LYS A 104 -6.21 10.08 -0.11
CA LYS A 104 -5.76 9.51 -1.37
C LYS A 104 -5.18 8.14 -1.10
N MET A 105 -5.50 7.19 -1.97
CA MET A 105 -4.92 5.86 -1.96
C MET A 105 -4.12 5.67 -3.24
N ILE A 106 -2.94 5.06 -3.11
CA ILE A 106 -2.01 4.79 -4.22
C ILE A 106 -1.55 3.34 -4.09
N THR A 107 -1.41 2.64 -5.20
CA THR A 107 -0.79 1.32 -5.27
C THR A 107 0.48 1.35 -6.12
N ASN A 108 1.34 0.35 -5.98
CA ASN A 108 2.56 0.20 -6.79
C ASN A 108 2.29 -0.25 -8.25
N GLY A 109 1.03 -0.41 -8.64
CA GLY A 109 0.64 -0.94 -9.94
C GLY A 109 0.75 -2.46 -10.07
N LYS A 110 1.47 -3.16 -9.18
CA LYS A 110 1.48 -4.62 -9.10
C LYS A 110 0.20 -5.16 -8.47
N ILE A 111 -0.35 -4.41 -7.51
CA ILE A 111 -1.61 -4.73 -6.87
C ILE A 111 -2.72 -3.74 -7.24
N ASN A 112 -3.97 -4.22 -7.20
CA ASN A 112 -5.14 -3.39 -7.39
C ASN A 112 -5.58 -2.74 -6.05
N TYR A 113 -6.46 -1.74 -6.12
CA TYR A 113 -6.98 -1.06 -4.92
C TYR A 113 -7.74 -1.97 -3.96
N ASN A 114 -8.36 -3.06 -4.44
CA ASN A 114 -9.07 -4.01 -3.58
C ASN A 114 -8.08 -4.88 -2.79
N SER A 115 -7.00 -5.35 -3.40
CA SER A 115 -5.90 -6.06 -2.72
C SER A 115 -5.34 -5.22 -1.59
N CYS A 116 -5.17 -3.93 -1.85
CA CYS A 116 -4.70 -2.96 -0.85
C CYS A 116 -5.70 -2.78 0.31
N GLY A 117 -6.99 -2.99 0.05
CA GLY A 117 -8.04 -3.01 1.04
C GLY A 117 -7.86 -4.03 2.17
N ARG A 118 -7.05 -5.09 1.97
CA ARG A 118 -6.75 -6.08 3.01
C ARG A 118 -6.06 -5.44 4.21
N TYR A 119 -5.11 -4.54 3.97
CA TYR A 119 -4.39 -3.85 5.04
C TYR A 119 -5.28 -2.89 5.85
N ILE A 120 -6.31 -2.35 5.21
CA ILE A 120 -7.17 -1.29 5.80
C ILE A 120 -8.41 -1.90 6.47
N SER A 121 -9.07 -2.81 5.76
CA SER A 121 -10.40 -3.33 6.09
C SER A 121 -10.43 -4.81 6.44
N GLY A 122 -9.34 -5.55 6.24
CA GLY A 122 -9.32 -7.01 6.33
C GLY A 122 -9.99 -7.71 5.14
N TYR A 123 -10.59 -6.94 4.21
CA TYR A 123 -11.21 -7.44 2.99
C TYR A 123 -10.39 -7.02 1.77
N GLY A 124 -10.11 -7.96 0.88
CA GLY A 124 -9.65 -7.65 -0.47
C GLY A 124 -10.24 -8.63 -1.47
N PHE A 125 -10.75 -8.07 -2.58
CA PHE A 125 -11.30 -8.79 -3.72
C PHE A 125 -10.20 -9.13 -4.73
#